data_AF-A0A850NRW8-F1
#
_entry.id   AF-A0A850NRW8-F1
#
_cell.length_a   1.000
_cell.length_b   1.000
_cell.length_c   1.000
_cell.angle_alpha   90.00
_cell.angle_beta   90.00
_cell.angle_gamma   90.00
#
_symmetry.space_group_name_H-M   'P 1'
#
loop_
_entity.id
_entity.type
_entity.pdbx_description
1 polymer ?
#
loop_
_entity_poly.entity_id
_entity_poly.type
_entity_poly.pdbx_seq_one_letter_code
_entity_poly.pdbx_strand_id
1 'polypeptide(L)'
;MHASAADHAEIAAIVRASGTSFARGMALLPRARREAMFAIYAFCRIVDDIADEPAPLNDRRERLDIWRRRIGALYRGTEPASALERALLDAITSYDLREADFIAVIDGMAMDADTAIVAPDAQELDLYCDRVAAAVGRLSVRAFGDGSTAADRVAHHLGRALQYTNILRDLGEDAARGRLYLPAEWLDAEGVPHDPET
;
A
#
# COMPACT_ATOMS: atom_id res chain seq x y z
N MET A 1 -4.27 7.31 -24.05
CA MET A 1 -2.83 7.18 -24.34
C MET A 1 -2.30 6.07 -23.45
N HIS A 2 -1.66 5.05 -24.01
CA HIS A 2 -1.08 3.93 -23.25
C HIS A 2 0.35 4.26 -22.78
N ALA A 3 0.81 3.60 -21.73
CA ALA A 3 2.19 3.68 -21.25
C ALA A 3 3.15 3.20 -22.32
N SER A 4 4.23 3.96 -22.51
CA SER A 4 5.31 3.63 -23.42
C SER A 4 6.31 2.67 -22.78
N ALA A 5 7.21 2.11 -23.59
CA ALA A 5 8.32 1.31 -23.07
C ALA A 5 9.24 2.12 -22.13
N ALA A 6 9.37 3.43 -22.35
CA ALA A 6 10.12 4.32 -21.46
C ALA A 6 9.42 4.47 -20.10
N ASP A 7 8.09 4.62 -20.11
CA ASP A 7 7.29 4.70 -18.87
C ASP A 7 7.46 3.43 -18.03
N HIS A 8 7.35 2.25 -18.65
CA HIS A 8 7.56 0.98 -17.96
C HIS A 8 8.99 0.82 -17.42
N ALA A 9 10.00 1.35 -18.10
CA ALA A 9 11.38 1.30 -17.65
C ALA A 9 11.61 2.18 -16.41
N GLU A 10 11.01 3.37 -16.37
CA GLU A 10 11.02 4.29 -15.22
C GLU A 10 10.37 3.63 -13.99
N ILE A 11 9.17 3.08 -14.15
CA ILE A 11 8.45 2.39 -13.07
C ILE A 11 9.25 1.19 -12.57
N ALA A 12 9.81 0.38 -13.48
CA ALA A 12 10.63 -0.76 -13.09
C ALA A 12 11.90 -0.33 -12.34
N ALA A 13 12.42 0.88 -12.57
CA ALA A 13 13.54 1.42 -11.81
C ALA A 13 13.15 1.72 -10.36
N ILE A 14 11.96 2.31 -10.13
CA ILE A 14 11.39 2.53 -8.79
C ILE A 14 11.30 1.19 -8.02
N VAL A 15 10.73 0.16 -8.66
CA VAL A 15 10.59 -1.17 -8.04
C VAL A 15 11.95 -1.76 -7.68
N ARG A 16 12.94 -1.71 -8.59
CA ARG A 16 14.28 -2.25 -8.34
C ARG A 16 15.02 -1.49 -7.23
N ALA A 17 14.87 -0.16 -7.19
CA ALA A 17 15.52 0.68 -6.18
C ALA A 17 15.03 0.39 -4.76
N SER A 18 13.78 -0.08 -4.60
CA SER A 18 13.21 -0.42 -3.29
C SER A 18 13.84 -1.64 -2.61
N GLY A 19 14.65 -2.44 -3.30
CA GLY A 19 15.29 -3.65 -2.73
C GLY A 19 14.31 -4.80 -2.42
N THR A 20 13.06 -4.68 -2.84
CA THR A 20 11.98 -5.60 -2.47
C THR A 20 12.17 -7.04 -2.95
N SER A 21 11.86 -8.00 -2.08
CA SER A 21 11.82 -9.42 -2.44
C SER A 21 10.70 -9.74 -3.45
N PHE A 22 9.64 -8.91 -3.49
CA PHE A 22 8.51 -9.05 -4.42
C PHE A 22 8.93 -8.91 -5.90
N ALA A 23 10.03 -8.20 -6.19
CA ALA A 23 10.54 -8.04 -7.55
C ALA A 23 10.86 -9.39 -8.21
N ARG A 24 11.35 -10.37 -7.43
CA ARG A 24 11.65 -11.72 -7.91
C ARG A 24 10.37 -12.51 -8.21
N GLY A 25 9.37 -12.42 -7.33
CA GLY A 25 8.07 -13.07 -7.55
C GLY A 25 7.35 -12.52 -8.78
N MET A 26 7.36 -11.19 -8.94
CA MET A 26 6.75 -10.51 -10.10
C MET A 26 7.45 -10.83 -11.43
N ALA A 27 8.76 -11.16 -11.41
CA ALA A 27 9.50 -11.52 -12.62
C ALA A 27 8.92 -12.76 -13.34
N LEU A 28 8.24 -13.65 -12.61
CA LEU A 28 7.60 -14.85 -13.14
C LEU A 28 6.30 -14.57 -13.90
N LEU A 29 5.71 -13.39 -13.75
CA LEU A 29 4.45 -13.04 -14.40
C LEU A 29 4.63 -12.79 -15.90
N PRO A 30 3.60 -13.08 -16.73
CA PRO A 30 3.53 -12.58 -18.09
C PRO A 30 3.73 -11.06 -18.13
N ARG A 31 4.35 -10.57 -19.20
CA ARG A 31 4.80 -9.17 -19.31
C ARG A 31 3.74 -8.14 -18.89
N ALA A 32 2.53 -8.23 -19.46
CA ALA A 32 1.46 -7.27 -19.18
C ALA A 32 1.02 -7.26 -17.70
N ARG A 33 1.00 -8.42 -17.04
CA ARG A 33 0.66 -8.53 -15.61
C ARG A 33 1.80 -8.01 -14.73
N ARG A 34 3.04 -8.28 -15.11
CA ARG A 34 4.22 -7.73 -14.44
C ARG A 34 4.26 -6.20 -14.51
N GLU A 35 3.96 -5.62 -15.67
CA GLU A 35 3.90 -4.16 -15.86
C GLU A 35 2.79 -3.53 -14.98
N ALA A 36 1.61 -4.15 -14.90
CA ALA A 36 0.55 -3.72 -13.99
C ALA A 36 0.96 -3.81 -12.52
N MET A 37 1.58 -4.92 -12.12
CA MET A 37 2.07 -5.08 -10.76
C MET A 37 3.18 -4.10 -10.40
N PHE A 38 4.05 -3.76 -11.35
CA PHE A 38 5.07 -2.73 -11.13
C PHE A 38 4.44 -1.35 -10.94
N ALA A 39 3.37 -1.02 -11.68
CA ALA A 39 2.64 0.23 -11.47
C ALA A 39 1.97 0.27 -10.10
N ILE A 40 1.30 -0.81 -9.68
CA ILE A 40 0.70 -0.93 -8.35
C ILE A 40 1.77 -0.78 -7.26
N TYR A 41 2.89 -1.49 -7.40
CA TYR A 41 3.98 -1.45 -6.43
C TYR A 41 4.61 -0.06 -6.33
N ALA A 42 4.90 0.58 -7.48
CA ALA A 42 5.47 1.93 -7.50
C ALA A 42 4.52 2.95 -6.88
N PHE A 43 3.22 2.84 -7.12
CA PHE A 43 2.21 3.65 -6.42
C PHE A 43 2.27 3.45 -4.91
N CYS A 44 2.23 2.19 -4.44
CA CYS A 44 2.29 1.88 -3.01
C CYS A 44 3.55 2.46 -2.38
N ARG A 45 4.71 2.29 -3.04
CA ARG A 45 5.99 2.79 -2.54
C ARG A 45 6.02 4.32 -2.43
N ILE A 46 5.42 5.04 -3.38
CA ILE A 46 5.39 6.50 -3.32
C ILE A 46 4.51 7.01 -2.19
N VAL A 47 3.35 6.39 -1.94
CA VAL A 47 2.46 6.83 -0.85
C VAL A 47 3.01 6.45 0.53
N ASP A 48 3.72 5.32 0.61
CA ASP A 48 4.49 4.87 1.76
C ASP A 48 5.64 5.84 2.10
N ASP A 49 6.43 6.24 1.11
CA ASP A 49 7.47 7.27 1.28
C ASP A 49 6.90 8.59 1.83
N ILE A 50 5.72 8.99 1.39
CA ILE A 50 5.10 10.23 1.88
C ILE A 50 4.80 10.13 3.39
N ALA A 51 4.43 8.96 3.89
CA ALA A 51 4.14 8.75 5.31
C ALA A 51 5.43 8.67 6.15
N ASP A 52 6.44 7.97 5.65
CA ASP A 52 7.67 7.67 6.39
C ASP A 52 8.75 8.77 6.30
N GLU A 53 8.78 9.57 5.24
CA GLU A 53 9.74 10.68 5.11
C GLU A 53 9.51 11.76 6.19
N PRO A 54 10.57 12.25 6.84
CA PRO A 54 10.47 13.38 7.77
C PRO A 54 9.98 14.65 7.06
N ALA A 55 8.73 15.03 7.35
CA ALA A 55 8.11 16.26 6.84
C ALA A 55 7.05 16.78 7.83
N PRO A 56 6.70 18.08 7.79
CA PRO A 56 5.58 18.60 8.55
C PRO A 56 4.29 17.82 8.25
N LEU A 57 3.46 17.62 9.29
CA LEU A 57 2.21 16.87 9.19
C LEU A 57 1.31 17.38 8.05
N ASN A 58 1.16 18.70 7.91
CA ASN A 58 0.34 19.30 6.86
C ASN A 58 0.86 18.98 5.46
N ASP A 59 2.19 18.94 5.28
CA ASP A 59 2.82 18.65 3.99
C ASP A 59 2.59 17.18 3.60
N ARG A 60 2.70 16.24 4.56
CA ARG A 60 2.38 14.82 4.31
C ARG A 60 0.92 14.63 3.91
N ARG A 61 -0.01 15.25 4.64
CA ARG A 61 -1.45 15.24 4.32
C ARG A 61 -1.73 15.78 2.93
N GLU A 62 -1.15 16.93 2.58
CA GLU A 62 -1.32 17.53 1.27
C GLU A 62 -0.78 16.63 0.15
N ARG A 63 0.40 16.02 0.33
CA ARG A 63 0.99 15.07 -0.63
C ARG A 63 0.12 13.83 -0.84
N LEU A 64 -0.46 13.26 0.22
CA LEU A 64 -1.40 12.14 0.12
C LEU A 64 -2.71 12.56 -0.56
N ASP A 65 -3.22 13.75 -0.26
CA ASP A 65 -4.40 14.33 -0.88
C ASP A 65 -4.21 14.62 -2.39
N ILE A 66 -3.01 15.03 -2.79
CA ILE A 66 -2.64 15.14 -4.20
C ILE A 66 -2.79 13.78 -4.88
N TRP A 67 -2.27 12.70 -4.28
CA TRP A 67 -2.42 11.34 -4.82
C TRP A 67 -3.86 10.88 -4.88
N ARG A 68 -4.67 11.16 -3.85
CA ARG A 68 -6.12 10.91 -3.85
C ARG A 68 -6.81 11.58 -5.04
N ARG A 69 -6.50 12.86 -5.30
CA ARG A 69 -7.03 13.59 -6.46
C ARG A 69 -6.56 13.03 -7.80
N ARG A 70 -5.28 12.64 -7.90
CA ARG A 70 -4.69 12.05 -9.12
C ARG A 70 -5.35 10.72 -9.47
N ILE A 71 -5.51 9.82 -8.49
CA ILE A 71 -6.22 8.56 -8.68
C ILE A 71 -7.66 8.83 -9.17
N GLY A 72 -8.42 9.67 -8.46
CA GLY A 72 -9.79 9.97 -8.89
C GLY A 72 -9.87 10.64 -10.27
N ALA A 73 -8.84 11.38 -10.69
CA ALA A 73 -8.78 11.96 -12.03
C ALA A 73 -8.67 10.87 -13.11
N LEU A 74 -7.91 9.79 -12.87
CA LEU A 74 -7.82 8.66 -13.80
C LEU A 74 -9.19 7.99 -14.00
N TYR A 75 -9.97 7.80 -12.93
CA TYR A 75 -11.32 7.22 -13.01
C TYR A 75 -12.35 8.16 -13.66
N ARG A 76 -12.12 9.48 -13.62
CA ARG A 76 -12.94 10.47 -14.35
C ARG A 76 -12.52 10.67 -15.81
N GLY A 77 -11.51 9.95 -16.28
CA GLY A 77 -11.03 10.04 -17.67
C GLY A 77 -10.15 11.26 -17.97
N THR A 78 -9.60 11.90 -16.94
CA THR A 78 -8.59 12.96 -17.12
C THR A 78 -7.32 12.35 -17.72
N GLU A 79 -6.66 13.10 -18.63
CA GLU A 79 -5.43 12.63 -19.26
C GLU A 79 -4.28 12.48 -18.23
N PRO A 80 -3.58 11.34 -18.20
CA PRO A 80 -2.51 11.08 -17.24
C PRO A 80 -1.28 11.97 -17.50
N ALA A 81 -0.81 12.64 -16.46
CA ALA A 81 0.28 13.61 -16.49
C ALA A 81 1.68 12.98 -16.31
N SER A 82 1.78 11.74 -15.83
CA SER A 82 3.06 11.08 -15.53
C SER A 82 3.17 9.65 -16.09
N ALA A 83 4.39 9.10 -16.12
CA ALA A 83 4.64 7.72 -16.52
C ALA A 83 3.86 6.73 -15.65
N LEU A 84 3.87 6.95 -14.33
CA LEU A 84 3.13 6.14 -13.38
C LEU A 84 1.61 6.25 -13.59
N GLU A 85 1.08 7.45 -13.81
CA GLU A 85 -0.35 7.63 -14.09
C GLU A 85 -0.79 6.92 -15.37
N ARG A 86 0.03 6.96 -16.43
CA ARG A 86 -0.23 6.21 -17.68
C ARG A 86 -0.28 4.71 -17.42
N ALA A 87 0.69 4.17 -16.69
CA ALA A 87 0.75 2.74 -16.40
C ALA A 87 -0.35 2.29 -15.43
N LEU A 88 -0.72 3.13 -14.45
CA LEU A 88 -1.88 2.88 -13.59
C LEU A 88 -3.17 2.87 -14.41
N LEU A 89 -3.36 3.82 -15.33
CA LEU A 89 -4.53 3.84 -16.21
C LEU A 89 -4.62 2.58 -17.08
N ASP A 90 -3.50 2.12 -17.64
CA ASP A 90 -3.45 0.85 -18.38
C ASP A 90 -3.81 -0.34 -17.50
N ALA A 91 -3.32 -0.38 -16.26
CA ALA A 91 -3.63 -1.45 -15.31
C ALA A 91 -5.10 -1.42 -14.86
N ILE A 92 -5.63 -0.24 -14.54
CA ILE A 92 -7.04 -0.02 -14.15
C ILE A 92 -7.96 -0.53 -15.25
N THR A 93 -7.71 -0.12 -16.49
CA THR A 93 -8.56 -0.47 -17.63
C THR A 93 -8.43 -1.94 -18.03
N SER A 94 -7.24 -2.53 -17.94
CA SER A 94 -6.98 -3.92 -18.35
C SER A 94 -7.46 -4.96 -17.33
N TYR A 95 -7.47 -4.61 -16.04
CA TYR A 95 -7.72 -5.55 -14.94
C TYR A 95 -8.86 -5.15 -14.01
N ASP A 96 -9.63 -4.13 -14.38
CA ASP A 96 -10.78 -3.63 -13.60
C ASP A 96 -10.35 -3.32 -12.15
N LEU A 97 -9.21 -2.65 -11.96
CA LEU A 97 -8.77 -2.27 -10.62
C LEU A 97 -9.79 -1.28 -10.04
N ARG A 98 -10.12 -1.44 -8.75
CA ARG A 98 -11.17 -0.66 -8.10
C ARG A 98 -10.57 0.61 -7.50
N GLU A 99 -11.21 1.76 -7.73
CA GLU A 99 -10.78 3.04 -7.14
C GLU A 99 -10.69 2.95 -5.62
N ALA A 100 -11.68 2.30 -5.00
CA ALA A 100 -11.76 2.13 -3.55
C ALA A 100 -10.51 1.46 -2.95
N ASP A 101 -9.85 0.55 -3.68
CA ASP A 101 -8.65 -0.13 -3.18
C ASP A 101 -7.43 0.81 -3.20
N PHE A 102 -7.29 1.68 -4.21
CA PHE A 102 -6.27 2.73 -4.20
C PHE A 102 -6.50 3.74 -3.08
N ILE A 103 -7.75 4.14 -2.86
CA ILE A 103 -8.10 5.08 -1.79
C ILE A 103 -7.84 4.46 -0.42
N ALA A 104 -8.17 3.19 -0.22
CA ALA A 104 -7.88 2.47 1.02
C ALA A 104 -6.36 2.45 1.33
N VAL A 105 -5.50 2.23 0.33
CA VAL A 105 -4.05 2.32 0.53
C VAL A 105 -3.63 3.72 0.98
N ILE A 106 -4.12 4.78 0.34
CA ILE A 106 -3.81 6.18 0.71
C ILE A 106 -4.31 6.48 2.13
N ASP A 107 -5.50 6.01 2.49
CA ASP A 107 -6.05 6.17 3.83
C ASP A 107 -5.21 5.43 4.88
N GLY A 108 -4.63 4.28 4.54
CA GLY A 108 -3.69 3.57 5.40
C GLY A 108 -2.42 4.38 5.66
N MET A 109 -1.82 4.95 4.60
CA MET A 109 -0.64 5.81 4.75
C MET A 109 -0.95 7.09 5.54
N ALA A 110 -2.19 7.60 5.45
CA ALA A 110 -2.63 8.73 6.26
C ALA A 110 -2.70 8.38 7.75
N MET A 111 -3.04 7.14 8.11
CA MET A 111 -3.00 6.69 9.51
C MET A 111 -1.57 6.78 10.07
N ASP A 112 -0.56 6.32 9.32
CA ASP A 112 0.84 6.39 9.73
C ASP A 112 1.42 7.82 9.70
N ALA A 113 0.92 8.69 8.81
CA ALA A 113 1.40 10.06 8.64
C ALA A 113 0.86 11.04 9.70
N ASP A 114 -0.31 10.75 10.28
CA ASP A 114 -1.04 11.69 11.14
C ASP A 114 -0.53 11.70 12.58
N THR A 115 -0.52 10.55 13.22
CA THR A 115 -0.09 10.37 14.61
C THR A 115 0.50 8.98 14.74
N ALA A 116 1.56 8.85 15.54
CA ALA A 116 2.14 7.55 15.78
C ALA A 116 1.08 6.63 16.41
N ILE A 117 0.85 5.47 15.80
CA ILE A 117 -0.06 4.47 16.33
C ILE A 117 0.59 3.84 17.55
N VAL A 118 -0.06 3.92 18.70
CA VAL A 118 0.42 3.37 19.97
C VAL A 118 -0.72 2.65 20.67
N ALA A 119 -0.60 1.33 20.77
CA ALA A 119 -1.58 0.44 21.38
C ALA A 119 -3.03 0.72 20.92
N PRO A 120 -3.33 0.58 19.61
CA PRO A 120 -4.68 0.79 19.09
C PRO A 120 -5.66 -0.24 19.67
N ASP A 121 -6.96 -0.09 19.44
CA ASP A 121 -7.88 -1.21 19.69
C ASP A 121 -7.78 -2.27 18.57
N ALA A 122 -8.31 -3.47 18.82
CA ALA A 122 -8.24 -4.56 17.84
C ALA A 122 -8.96 -4.25 16.53
N GLN A 123 -9.97 -3.37 16.54
CA GLN A 123 -10.72 -2.96 15.36
C GLN A 123 -9.91 -1.97 14.50
N GLU A 124 -9.24 -1.03 15.14
CA GLU A 124 -8.33 -0.09 14.50
C GLU A 124 -7.13 -0.80 13.86
N LEU A 125 -6.57 -1.81 14.53
CA LEU A 125 -5.55 -2.68 13.91
C LEU A 125 -6.10 -3.43 12.69
N ASP A 126 -7.31 -4.00 12.77
CA ASP A 126 -7.91 -4.70 11.63
C ASP A 126 -8.14 -3.76 10.43
N LEU A 127 -8.62 -2.54 10.69
CA LEU A 127 -8.78 -1.50 9.68
C LEU A 127 -7.43 -1.10 9.06
N TYR A 128 -6.42 -0.91 9.90
CA TYR A 128 -5.05 -0.62 9.47
C TYR A 128 -4.54 -1.72 8.53
N CYS A 129 -4.61 -2.99 8.94
CA CYS A 129 -4.21 -4.13 8.12
C CYS A 129 -5.02 -4.25 6.82
N ASP A 130 -6.31 -3.90 6.82
CA ASP A 130 -7.08 -3.88 5.59
C ASP A 130 -6.54 -2.86 4.59
N ARG A 131 -6.26 -1.65 5.07
CA ARG A 131 -5.83 -0.51 4.26
C ARG A 131 -4.40 -0.67 3.72
N VAL A 132 -3.44 -1.02 4.57
CA VAL A 132 -2.02 -1.05 4.18
C VAL A 132 -1.61 -2.34 3.48
N ALA A 133 -2.38 -3.43 3.62
CA ALA A 133 -2.01 -4.72 3.06
C ALA A 133 -3.13 -5.41 2.26
N ALA A 134 -4.34 -5.56 2.82
CA ALA A 134 -5.40 -6.27 2.10
C ALA A 134 -5.85 -5.52 0.82
N ALA A 135 -5.89 -4.19 0.84
CA ALA A 135 -6.20 -3.36 -0.32
C ALA A 135 -5.18 -3.54 -1.45
N VAL A 136 -3.88 -3.59 -1.11
CA VAL A 136 -2.82 -3.93 -2.07
C VAL A 136 -3.02 -5.35 -2.62
N GLY A 137 -3.42 -6.29 -1.76
CA GLY A 137 -3.81 -7.64 -2.15
C GLY A 137 -4.96 -7.66 -3.18
N ARG A 138 -6.01 -6.85 -2.96
CA ARG A 138 -7.18 -6.76 -3.86
C ARG A 138 -6.81 -6.18 -5.23
N LEU A 139 -5.91 -5.20 -5.28
CA LEU A 139 -5.31 -4.71 -6.53
C LEU A 139 -4.50 -5.83 -7.22
N SER A 140 -3.71 -6.57 -6.44
CA SER A 140 -2.79 -7.59 -6.95
C SER A 140 -3.51 -8.78 -7.58
N VAL A 141 -4.53 -9.34 -6.91
CA VAL A 141 -5.26 -10.51 -7.44
C VAL A 141 -5.98 -10.19 -8.75
N ARG A 142 -6.49 -8.95 -8.89
CA ARG A 142 -7.06 -8.46 -10.15
C ARG A 142 -6.01 -8.34 -11.24
N ALA A 143 -4.83 -7.78 -10.95
CA ALA A 143 -3.71 -7.76 -11.89
C ALA A 143 -3.19 -9.16 -12.25
N PHE A 144 -3.38 -10.16 -11.39
CA PHE A 144 -3.16 -11.57 -11.70
C PHE A 144 -4.28 -12.19 -12.55
N GLY A 145 -5.34 -11.45 -12.85
CA GLY A 145 -6.45 -11.85 -13.70
C GLY A 145 -7.61 -12.53 -12.98
N ASP A 146 -7.71 -12.39 -11.66
CA ASP A 146 -8.84 -12.93 -10.88
C ASP A 146 -9.53 -11.82 -10.08
N GLY A 147 -10.71 -11.41 -10.55
CA GLY A 147 -11.58 -10.43 -9.90
C GLY A 147 -12.73 -11.05 -9.10
N SER A 148 -12.68 -12.36 -8.82
CA SER A 148 -13.74 -13.09 -8.12
C SER A 148 -13.80 -12.77 -6.63
N THR A 149 -14.93 -13.10 -6.00
CA THR A 149 -15.07 -13.01 -4.53
C THR A 149 -14.14 -13.96 -3.79
N ALA A 150 -13.70 -15.06 -4.43
CA ALA A 150 -12.71 -15.96 -3.87
C ALA A 150 -11.33 -15.30 -3.82
N ALA A 151 -10.94 -14.60 -4.87
CA ALA A 151 -9.73 -13.79 -4.90
C ALA A 151 -9.75 -12.66 -3.86
N ASP A 152 -10.88 -11.98 -3.68
CA ASP A 152 -11.05 -10.97 -2.62
C ASP A 152 -10.84 -11.58 -1.21
N ARG A 153 -11.32 -12.81 -0.95
CA ARG A 153 -11.04 -13.52 0.32
C ARG A 153 -9.57 -13.88 0.48
N VAL A 154 -8.90 -14.29 -0.59
CA VAL A 154 -7.45 -14.55 -0.56
C VAL A 154 -6.70 -13.28 -0.21
N ALA A 155 -7.01 -12.15 -0.87
CA ALA A 155 -6.42 -10.86 -0.58
C ALA A 155 -6.64 -10.42 0.88
N HIS A 156 -7.85 -10.61 1.40
CA HIS A 156 -8.20 -10.30 2.79
C HIS A 156 -7.33 -11.08 3.79
N HIS A 157 -7.29 -12.41 3.69
CA HIS A 157 -6.57 -13.24 4.66
C HIS A 157 -5.05 -13.16 4.49
N LEU A 158 -4.55 -13.22 3.26
CA LEU A 158 -3.11 -13.17 3.00
C LEU A 158 -2.54 -11.79 3.33
N GLY A 159 -3.25 -10.71 2.99
CA GLY A 159 -2.84 -9.34 3.31
C GLY A 159 -2.69 -9.15 4.82
N ARG A 160 -3.67 -9.57 5.61
CA ARG A 160 -3.60 -9.52 7.08
C ARG A 160 -2.47 -10.38 7.64
N ALA A 161 -2.32 -11.61 7.17
CA ALA A 161 -1.24 -12.49 7.62
C ALA A 161 0.16 -11.89 7.35
N LEU A 162 0.36 -11.31 6.17
CA LEU A 162 1.61 -10.61 5.84
C LEU A 162 1.81 -9.37 6.70
N GLN A 163 0.76 -8.59 6.98
CA GLN A 163 0.90 -7.40 7.80
C GLN A 163 1.18 -7.73 9.27
N TYR A 164 0.52 -8.74 9.83
CA TYR A 164 0.88 -9.24 11.17
C TYR A 164 2.32 -9.76 11.20
N THR A 165 2.78 -10.40 10.13
CA THR A 165 4.18 -10.84 10.01
C THR A 165 5.13 -9.64 10.02
N ASN A 166 4.82 -8.55 9.31
CA ASN A 166 5.62 -7.33 9.33
C ASN A 166 5.66 -6.71 10.74
N ILE A 167 4.49 -6.50 11.37
CA ILE A 167 4.39 -5.94 12.72
C ILE A 167 5.22 -6.77 13.72
N LEU A 168 5.10 -8.09 13.69
CA LEU A 168 5.83 -8.98 14.61
C LEU A 168 7.33 -9.03 14.32
N ARG A 169 7.73 -8.91 13.05
CA ARG A 169 9.14 -8.90 12.65
C ARG A 169 9.83 -7.59 13.07
N ASP A 170 9.11 -6.47 12.98
CA ASP A 170 9.68 -5.13 13.05
C ASP A 170 9.40 -4.42 14.39
N LEU A 171 8.88 -5.12 15.41
CA LEU A 171 8.53 -4.58 16.74
C LEU A 171 9.57 -3.59 17.30
N GLY A 172 10.85 -3.95 17.29
CA GLY A 172 11.92 -3.10 17.82
C GLY A 172 12.22 -1.87 16.97
N GLU A 173 12.09 -1.97 15.64
CA GLU A 173 12.27 -0.83 14.74
C GLU A 173 11.09 0.14 14.83
N ASP A 174 9.87 -0.39 14.96
CA ASP A 174 8.66 0.40 15.15
C ASP A 174 8.67 1.11 16.51
N ALA A 175 9.07 0.41 17.57
CA ALA A 175 9.30 0.98 18.89
C ALA A 175 10.27 2.17 18.86
N ALA A 176 11.40 2.03 18.16
CA ALA A 176 12.38 3.11 17.99
C ALA A 176 11.84 4.33 17.20
N ARG A 177 10.72 4.17 16.50
CA ARG A 177 9.97 5.25 15.83
C ARG A 177 8.77 5.75 16.64
N GLY A 178 8.62 5.29 17.88
CA GLY A 178 7.50 5.62 18.76
C GLY A 178 6.18 4.96 18.35
N ARG A 179 6.22 3.84 17.62
CA ARG A 179 5.04 3.12 17.12
C ARG A 179 4.89 1.78 17.86
N LEU A 180 3.66 1.43 18.22
CA LEU A 180 3.27 0.14 18.80
C LEU A 180 1.92 -0.28 18.21
N TYR A 181 1.95 -1.20 17.24
CA TYR A 181 0.75 -1.61 16.51
C TYR A 181 -0.03 -2.74 17.20
N LEU A 182 0.53 -3.39 18.23
CA LEU A 182 -0.18 -4.44 18.97
C LEU A 182 -1.37 -3.84 19.73
N PRO A 183 -2.55 -4.48 19.71
CA PRO A 183 -3.73 -3.90 20.34
C PRO A 183 -3.61 -3.79 21.86
N ALA A 184 -4.13 -2.71 22.43
CA ALA A 184 -4.15 -2.48 23.87
C ALA A 184 -4.74 -3.66 24.64
N GLU A 185 -5.83 -4.25 24.13
CA GLU A 185 -6.50 -5.37 24.79
C GLU A 185 -5.63 -6.62 24.86
N TRP A 186 -4.75 -6.82 23.87
CA TRP A 186 -3.83 -7.96 23.86
C TRP A 186 -2.65 -7.72 24.80
N LEU A 187 -2.15 -6.49 24.86
CA LEU A 187 -1.09 -6.09 25.79
C LEU A 187 -1.57 -6.19 27.25
N ASP A 188 -2.77 -5.68 27.54
CA ASP A 188 -3.38 -5.72 28.88
C ASP A 188 -3.59 -7.15 29.38
N ALA A 189 -4.00 -8.06 28.50
CA ALA A 189 -4.20 -9.48 28.84
C ALA A 189 -2.92 -10.16 29.32
N GLU A 190 -1.77 -9.71 28.84
CA GLU A 190 -0.45 -10.27 29.15
C GLU A 190 0.36 -9.38 30.14
N GLY A 191 -0.22 -8.26 30.60
CA GLY A 191 0.42 -7.33 31.52
C GLY A 191 1.60 -6.56 30.91
N VAL A 192 1.57 -6.32 29.59
CA VAL A 192 2.60 -5.56 28.86
C VAL A 192 2.21 -4.08 28.83
N PRO A 193 3.12 -3.14 29.16
CA PRO A 193 2.85 -1.70 29.05
C PRO A 193 2.58 -1.25 27.61
N HIS A 194 1.91 -0.11 27.45
CA HIS A 194 1.62 0.47 26.14
C HIS A 194 2.72 1.42 25.63
N ASP A 195 3.81 1.56 26.40
CA ASP A 195 4.94 2.41 26.01
C ASP A 195 5.79 1.65 24.97
N PRO A 196 5.95 2.16 23.74
CA PRO A 196 6.78 1.52 22.73
C PRO A 196 8.23 1.32 23.19
N GLU A 197 8.73 2.06 24.18
CA GLU A 197 10.12 1.97 24.65
C GLU A 197 10.36 0.91 25.77
N THR A 198 9.32 0.28 26.32
CA THR A 198 9.44 -0.60 27.51
C THR A 198 9.11 -2.07 27.27
#